data_AF-A0A9E0TUP1-F1
#
_entry.id   AF-A0A9E0TUP1-F1
#
_cell.length_a   1.000
_cell.length_b   1.000
_cell.length_c   1.000
_cell.angle_alpha   90.00
_cell.angle_beta   90.00
_cell.angle_gamma   90.00
#
_symmetry.space_group_name_H-M   'P 1'
#
loop_
_entity.id
_entity.type
_entity.pdbx_description
1 polymer ?
#
loop_
_entity_poly.entity_id
_entity_poly.type
_entity_poly.pdbx_seq_one_letter_code
_entity_poly.pdbx_strand_id
1 'polypeptide(L)'
;MAGPPLSSKIVRSEAVASNFALAPSSSAINQPASRNILIEKALAISRAQRNTKLQQLTQEQKKIVEFLQIELEKIEEKFQELKRKIEAGNASSTAEVKSLNEEILTLSRTLPDKVMAKMNISRSDLPFQDPNLEPPFNFTFEVYSESWLNAIVNRTFYINEINLNVQNNRDFLFEKFNIPLEAPVGNFFPEGETHNGGKKTVLIGFKTANGIKKLVYKPRDARVDKAIVELFVRLNGLDEKERSSKLPLPEYKITNWKNNQASIWEFIPGPNLGRKGKIPQKASSFVESQNNDELKIKLVRLDDILKLLHVSDLHGENVIMKKEGEKYLDIVPIDLENVFIKPNRDIPTKLGGQEIRIELERNGLYKGLTQAEKKLTEELKQEMSKFSVRYLPLGTTDFGKLTGDLNNIDLLYNNLERACSADGIELDKGQIEIIKGAFILDILNNDIPFFTEKEGNLYYGLPEKNMVIGRRRV
;
A
#
# COMPACT_ATOMS: atom_id res chain seq x y z
N MET A 1 25.76 5.52 27.75
CA MET A 1 26.81 5.23 26.75
C MET A 1 26.20 5.48 25.38
N ALA A 2 26.63 6.52 24.67
CA ALA A 2 26.13 6.83 23.34
C ALA A 2 26.80 5.89 22.33
N GLY A 3 26.01 4.98 21.72
CA GLY A 3 26.46 4.19 20.58
C GLY A 3 26.81 5.10 19.39
N PRO A 4 27.70 4.67 18.48
CA PRO A 4 28.13 5.51 17.37
C PRO A 4 26.93 5.80 16.46
N PRO A 5 26.83 7.01 15.87
CA PRO A 5 25.79 7.29 14.90
C PRO A 5 26.05 6.44 13.66
N LEU A 6 25.17 5.49 13.38
CA LEU A 6 25.08 4.87 12.06
C LEU A 6 24.73 6.00 11.08
N SER A 7 25.72 6.54 10.38
CA SER A 7 25.48 7.51 9.32
C SER A 7 24.77 6.76 8.18
N SER A 8 23.44 6.80 8.19
CA SER A 8 22.62 6.34 7.09
C SER A 8 22.75 7.36 5.95
N LYS A 9 23.87 7.31 5.21
CA LYS A 9 23.91 7.82 3.84
C LYS A 9 23.03 6.88 3.00
N ILE A 10 21.73 7.03 3.17
CA ILE A 10 20.74 6.53 2.24
C ILE A 10 21.00 7.34 0.98
N VAL A 11 21.40 6.68 -0.10
CA VAL A 11 21.40 7.23 -1.45
C VAL A 11 19.94 7.59 -1.75
N ARG A 12 19.52 8.83 -1.44
CA ARG A 12 18.12 9.28 -1.49
C ARG A 12 17.82 9.96 -2.82
N SER A 13 16.68 9.57 -3.41
CA SER A 13 15.77 10.21 -4.40
C SER A 13 16.25 11.27 -5.40
N GLU A 14 17.22 12.13 -5.09
CA GLU A 14 17.80 13.10 -6.04
C GLU A 14 18.38 12.38 -7.27
N ALA A 15 18.86 11.15 -7.10
CA ALA A 15 19.32 10.29 -8.19
C ALA A 15 18.19 9.89 -9.17
N VAL A 16 16.95 9.71 -8.72
CA VAL A 16 15.87 9.26 -9.62
C VAL A 16 15.47 10.40 -10.56
N ALA A 17 15.17 11.58 -10.04
CA ALA A 17 14.82 12.73 -10.86
C ALA A 17 15.98 13.17 -11.78
N SER A 18 17.22 13.19 -11.27
CA SER A 18 18.40 13.58 -12.08
C SER A 18 18.80 12.55 -13.14
N ASN A 19 18.63 11.25 -12.89
CA ASN A 19 18.98 10.20 -13.87
C ASN A 19 17.98 10.12 -15.05
N PHE A 20 16.74 10.58 -14.86
CA PHE A 20 15.75 10.69 -15.93
C PHE A 20 15.72 12.07 -16.60
N ALA A 21 16.43 13.09 -16.07
CA ALA A 21 16.39 14.50 -16.53
C ALA A 21 17.07 14.81 -17.88
N LEU A 22 17.41 13.81 -18.69
CA LEU A 22 17.87 14.01 -20.07
C LEU A 22 16.81 13.44 -21.02
N ALA A 23 15.94 14.31 -21.56
CA ALA A 23 14.90 13.93 -22.52
C ALA A 23 15.07 14.67 -23.86
N PRO A 24 14.96 13.95 -25.00
CA PRO A 24 14.74 14.53 -26.34
C PRO A 24 13.29 15.03 -26.51
N SER A 25 13.03 15.79 -27.58
CA SER A 25 11.75 16.50 -27.83
C SER A 25 10.49 15.61 -27.78
N SER A 26 9.38 16.18 -27.31
CA SER A 26 8.09 15.53 -27.03
C SER A 26 7.41 14.78 -28.20
N SER A 27 7.89 14.92 -29.43
CA SER A 27 7.34 14.28 -30.63
C SER A 27 7.89 12.88 -30.93
N ALA A 28 8.96 12.42 -30.26
CA ALA A 28 9.60 11.12 -30.52
C ALA A 28 9.07 9.97 -29.63
N ILE A 29 8.14 10.27 -28.72
CA ILE A 29 7.85 9.48 -27.50
C ILE A 29 6.98 8.23 -27.77
N ASN A 30 6.32 8.14 -28.93
CA ASN A 30 5.53 6.95 -29.29
C ASN A 30 6.34 5.87 -30.02
N GLN A 31 7.67 6.03 -30.13
CA GLN A 31 8.51 5.03 -30.77
C GLN A 31 8.99 3.98 -29.76
N PRO A 32 8.92 2.67 -30.09
CA PRO A 32 9.41 1.58 -29.25
C PRO A 32 10.84 1.77 -28.69
N ALA A 33 11.69 2.51 -29.42
CA ALA A 33 13.04 2.86 -29.00
C ALA A 33 13.09 3.71 -27.72
N SER A 34 12.16 4.65 -27.55
CA SER A 34 12.11 5.53 -26.36
C SER A 34 11.75 4.76 -25.08
N ARG A 35 10.84 3.79 -25.19
CA ARG A 35 10.43 2.93 -24.07
C ARG A 35 11.55 1.99 -23.62
N ASN A 36 12.27 1.37 -24.55
CA ASN A 36 13.39 0.49 -24.20
C ASN A 36 14.47 1.26 -23.42
N ILE A 37 14.73 2.52 -23.79
CA ILE A 37 15.65 3.39 -23.04
C ILE A 37 15.15 3.62 -21.60
N LEU A 38 13.85 3.84 -21.38
CA LEU A 38 13.30 3.97 -20.02
C LEU A 38 13.48 2.69 -19.20
N ILE A 39 13.23 1.52 -19.82
CA ILE A 39 13.38 0.21 -19.17
C ILE A 39 14.84 -0.04 -18.78
N GLU A 40 15.79 0.19 -19.69
CA GLU A 40 17.23 0.03 -19.43
C GLU A 40 17.70 0.96 -18.30
N LYS A 41 17.25 2.22 -18.29
CA LYS A 41 17.53 3.16 -17.20
C LYS A 41 16.95 2.67 -15.87
N ALA A 42 15.70 2.22 -15.85
CA ALA A 42 15.05 1.71 -14.65
C ALA A 42 15.74 0.44 -14.11
N LEU A 43 16.13 -0.48 -15.00
CA LEU A 43 16.91 -1.67 -14.65
C LEU A 43 18.27 -1.30 -14.04
N ALA A 44 18.99 -0.34 -14.63
CA ALA A 44 20.27 0.10 -14.10
C ALA A 44 20.13 0.71 -12.69
N ILE A 45 19.12 1.56 -12.48
CA ILE A 45 18.81 2.15 -11.18
C ILE A 45 18.44 1.06 -10.17
N SER A 46 17.56 0.14 -10.56
CA SER A 46 17.14 -1.01 -9.75
C SER A 46 18.32 -1.86 -9.28
N ARG A 47 19.17 -2.30 -10.23
CA ARG A 47 20.35 -3.12 -9.95
C ARG A 47 21.31 -2.42 -9.00
N ALA A 48 21.54 -1.12 -9.18
CA ALA A 48 22.39 -0.34 -8.28
C ALA A 48 21.82 -0.27 -6.84
N GLN A 49 20.51 -0.05 -6.71
CA GLN A 49 19.82 -0.04 -5.41
C GLN A 49 19.88 -1.42 -4.74
N ARG A 50 19.63 -2.50 -5.49
CA ARG A 50 19.70 -3.88 -5.02
C ARG A 50 21.11 -4.24 -4.56
N ASN A 51 22.13 -3.94 -5.35
CA ASN A 51 23.53 -4.23 -5.01
C ASN A 51 23.98 -3.49 -3.74
N THR A 52 23.51 -2.25 -3.55
CA THR A 52 23.76 -1.50 -2.31
C THR A 52 23.13 -2.18 -1.09
N LYS A 53 21.89 -2.70 -1.22
CA LYS A 53 21.22 -3.45 -0.14
C LYS A 53 21.89 -4.81 0.12
N LEU A 54 22.30 -5.52 -0.94
CA LEU A 54 22.98 -6.80 -0.85
C LEU A 54 24.26 -6.72 -0.01
N GLN A 55 25.02 -5.64 -0.14
CA GLN A 55 26.23 -5.44 0.66
C GLN A 55 25.95 -5.42 2.17
N GLN A 56 24.73 -5.04 2.58
CA GLN A 56 24.31 -4.91 3.97
C GLN A 56 23.69 -6.21 4.54
N LEU A 57 23.47 -7.23 3.70
CA LEU A 57 22.90 -8.51 4.14
C LEU A 57 23.96 -9.40 4.81
N THR A 58 23.50 -10.27 5.71
CA THR A 58 24.36 -11.31 6.29
C THR A 58 24.75 -12.35 5.23
N GLN A 59 25.79 -13.14 5.49
CA GLN A 59 26.21 -14.20 4.55
C GLN A 59 25.12 -15.24 4.32
N GLU A 60 24.35 -15.58 5.35
CA GLU A 60 23.22 -16.50 5.22
C GLU A 60 22.11 -15.92 4.33
N GLN A 61 21.80 -14.63 4.50
CA GLN A 61 20.84 -13.93 3.66
C GLN A 61 21.31 -13.80 2.20
N LYS A 62 22.62 -13.63 1.95
CA LYS A 62 23.19 -13.61 0.61
C LYS A 62 23.04 -14.95 -0.11
N LYS A 63 23.25 -16.07 0.58
CA LYS A 63 23.05 -17.42 0.01
C LYS A 63 21.63 -17.66 -0.51
N ILE A 64 20.63 -17.03 0.11
CA ILE A 64 19.23 -17.10 -0.36
C ILE A 64 19.08 -16.38 -1.71
N VAL A 65 19.69 -15.21 -1.86
CA VAL A 65 19.65 -14.46 -3.12
C VAL A 65 20.43 -15.17 -4.21
N GLU A 66 21.60 -15.73 -3.89
CA GLU A 66 22.40 -16.56 -4.80
C GLU A 66 21.61 -17.78 -5.29
N PHE A 67 20.91 -18.48 -4.38
CA PHE A 67 20.02 -19.58 -4.74
C PHE A 67 18.94 -19.15 -5.74
N LEU A 68 18.26 -18.03 -5.48
CA LEU A 68 17.24 -17.51 -6.40
C LEU A 68 17.84 -17.15 -7.76
N GLN A 69 19.02 -16.54 -7.78
CA GLN A 69 19.70 -16.17 -9.01
C GLN A 69 20.00 -17.41 -9.87
N ILE A 70 20.50 -18.50 -9.27
CA ILE A 70 20.72 -19.78 -9.96
C ILE A 70 19.42 -20.35 -10.54
N GLU A 71 18.31 -20.29 -9.81
CA GLU A 71 17.03 -20.78 -10.31
C GLU A 71 16.47 -19.92 -11.45
N LEU A 72 16.68 -18.60 -11.41
CA LEU A 72 16.31 -17.69 -12.49
C LEU A 72 17.19 -17.93 -13.73
N GLU A 73 18.50 -18.12 -13.59
CA GLU A 73 19.42 -18.44 -14.70
C GLU A 73 18.96 -19.70 -15.47
N LYS A 74 18.48 -20.74 -14.76
CA LYS A 74 17.90 -21.93 -15.42
C LYS A 74 16.67 -21.62 -16.28
N ILE A 75 15.82 -20.69 -15.83
CA ILE A 75 14.64 -20.26 -16.61
C ILE A 75 15.10 -19.43 -17.81
N GLU A 76 16.11 -18.58 -17.62
CA GLU A 76 16.69 -17.76 -18.69
C GLU A 76 17.24 -18.60 -19.83
N GLU A 77 18.04 -19.62 -19.51
CA GLU A 77 18.63 -20.53 -20.49
C GLU A 77 17.54 -21.14 -21.40
N LYS A 78 16.43 -21.60 -20.80
CA LYS A 78 15.28 -22.16 -21.51
C LYS A 78 14.55 -21.11 -22.35
N PHE A 79 14.42 -19.90 -21.83
CA PHE A 79 13.83 -18.78 -22.57
C PHE A 79 14.67 -18.40 -23.80
N GLN A 80 16.01 -18.33 -23.67
CA GLN A 80 16.91 -18.04 -24.79
C GLN A 80 16.95 -19.18 -25.81
N GLU A 81 16.81 -20.43 -25.38
CA GLU A 81 16.62 -21.56 -26.30
C GLU A 81 15.32 -21.41 -27.11
N LEU A 82 14.20 -21.15 -26.43
CA LEU A 82 12.91 -20.94 -27.08
C LEU A 82 12.95 -19.79 -28.09
N LYS A 83 13.53 -18.65 -27.71
CA LYS A 83 13.69 -17.47 -28.57
C LYS A 83 14.46 -17.80 -29.85
N ARG A 84 15.62 -18.46 -29.72
CA ARG A 84 16.42 -18.89 -30.89
C ARG A 84 15.63 -19.81 -31.83
N LYS A 85 14.83 -20.73 -31.28
CA LYS A 85 13.99 -21.63 -32.09
C LYS A 85 12.89 -20.89 -32.84
N ILE A 86 12.25 -19.90 -32.21
CA ILE A 86 11.22 -19.06 -32.86
C ILE A 86 11.85 -18.22 -33.98
N GLU A 87 12.97 -17.55 -33.70
CA GLU A 87 13.68 -16.70 -34.67
C GLU A 87 14.22 -17.49 -35.88
N ALA A 88 14.57 -18.76 -35.68
CA ALA A 88 15.00 -19.66 -36.75
C ALA A 88 13.86 -20.04 -37.74
N GLY A 89 12.64 -19.52 -37.57
CA GLY A 89 11.53 -19.78 -38.49
C GLY A 89 10.86 -21.14 -38.30
N ASN A 90 11.16 -21.84 -37.20
CA ASN A 90 10.36 -22.99 -36.76
C ASN A 90 9.03 -22.45 -36.23
N ALA A 91 8.09 -22.23 -37.16
CA ALA A 91 6.77 -21.67 -36.90
C ALA A 91 6.13 -22.31 -35.66
N SER A 92 5.36 -21.50 -34.95
CA SER A 92 4.64 -21.69 -33.67
C SER A 92 3.80 -22.99 -33.49
N SER A 93 3.95 -23.97 -34.37
CA SER A 93 3.33 -25.28 -34.36
C SER A 93 4.28 -26.47 -34.12
N THR A 94 5.61 -26.27 -34.00
CA THR A 94 6.50 -27.41 -33.67
C THR A 94 6.27 -27.86 -32.22
N ALA A 95 6.10 -29.18 -32.01
CA ALA A 95 5.89 -29.78 -30.69
C ALA A 95 7.00 -29.38 -29.68
N GLU A 96 8.20 -29.12 -30.18
CA GLU A 96 9.35 -28.64 -29.38
C GLU A 96 9.15 -27.25 -28.79
N VAL A 97 8.61 -26.29 -29.56
CA VAL A 97 8.33 -24.93 -29.07
C VAL A 97 7.28 -24.97 -27.96
N LYS A 98 6.25 -25.82 -28.12
CA LYS A 98 5.24 -26.05 -27.07
C LYS A 98 5.85 -26.69 -25.82
N SER A 99 6.67 -27.73 -26.00
CA SER A 99 7.34 -28.42 -24.90
C SER A 99 8.28 -27.50 -24.11
N LEU A 100 9.08 -26.66 -24.79
CA LEU A 100 9.93 -25.67 -24.12
C LEU A 100 9.12 -24.61 -23.37
N ASN A 101 8.01 -24.14 -23.97
CA ASN A 101 7.12 -23.19 -23.29
C ASN A 101 6.49 -23.81 -22.03
N GLU A 102 6.07 -25.08 -22.09
CA GLU A 102 5.57 -25.84 -20.93
C GLU A 102 6.65 -26.04 -19.85
N GLU A 103 7.91 -26.25 -20.24
CA GLU A 103 9.04 -26.34 -19.31
C GLU A 103 9.29 -25.00 -18.60
N ILE A 104 9.32 -23.88 -19.33
CA ILE A 104 9.45 -22.53 -18.77
C ILE A 104 8.30 -22.24 -17.80
N LEU A 105 7.07 -22.57 -18.18
CA LEU A 105 5.89 -22.41 -17.33
C LEU A 105 6.00 -23.27 -16.07
N THR A 106 6.48 -24.50 -16.18
CA THR A 106 6.67 -25.41 -15.04
C THR A 106 7.72 -24.88 -14.07
N LEU A 107 8.87 -24.42 -14.58
CA LEU A 107 9.91 -23.82 -13.75
C LEU A 107 9.40 -22.54 -13.06
N SER A 108 8.71 -21.68 -13.81
CA SER A 108 8.15 -20.43 -13.28
C SER A 108 7.08 -20.67 -12.22
N ARG A 109 6.24 -21.71 -12.39
CA ARG A 109 5.19 -22.09 -11.42
C ARG A 109 5.75 -22.71 -10.15
N THR A 110 6.87 -23.42 -10.23
CA THR A 110 7.51 -24.09 -9.08
C THR A 110 8.51 -23.20 -8.34
N LEU A 111 9.02 -22.14 -8.97
CA LEU A 111 9.92 -21.18 -8.35
C LEU A 111 9.36 -20.57 -7.05
N PRO A 112 8.10 -20.08 -6.99
CA PRO A 112 7.52 -19.59 -5.75
C PRO A 112 7.63 -20.58 -4.59
N ASP A 113 7.32 -21.85 -4.84
CA ASP A 113 7.31 -22.88 -3.79
C ASP A 113 8.73 -23.19 -3.30
N LYS A 114 9.71 -23.22 -4.22
CA LYS A 114 11.13 -23.37 -3.87
C LYS A 114 11.63 -22.20 -3.01
N VAL A 115 11.26 -20.97 -3.38
CA VAL A 115 11.66 -19.76 -2.64
C VAL A 115 10.99 -19.73 -1.26
N MET A 116 9.68 -20.02 -1.16
CA MET A 116 8.98 -20.11 0.12
C MET A 116 9.52 -21.22 1.03
N ALA A 117 9.98 -22.34 0.49
CA ALA A 117 10.61 -23.39 1.29
C ALA A 117 11.96 -22.95 1.89
N LYS A 118 12.65 -22.01 1.23
CA LYS A 118 13.94 -21.44 1.68
C LYS A 118 13.77 -20.17 2.51
N MET A 119 12.69 -19.45 2.29
CA MET A 119 12.43 -18.13 2.85
C MET A 119 11.10 -18.13 3.59
N ASN A 120 11.08 -17.64 4.83
CA ASN A 120 9.83 -17.44 5.57
C ASN A 120 9.02 -16.25 5.02
N ILE A 121 8.60 -16.33 3.76
CA ILE A 121 7.80 -15.33 3.04
C ILE A 121 6.50 -15.98 2.54
N SER A 122 5.46 -15.17 2.36
CA SER A 122 4.20 -15.64 1.81
C SER A 122 4.27 -15.67 0.27
N ARG A 123 3.49 -16.55 -0.37
CA ARG A 123 3.28 -16.50 -1.83
C ARG A 123 2.80 -15.13 -2.29
N SER A 124 2.00 -14.45 -1.45
CA SER A 124 1.50 -13.09 -1.68
C SER A 124 2.60 -12.02 -1.77
N ASP A 125 3.81 -12.30 -1.27
CA ASP A 125 4.97 -11.40 -1.32
C ASP A 125 5.75 -11.50 -2.64
N LEU A 126 5.44 -12.49 -3.48
CA LEU A 126 6.19 -12.78 -4.70
C LEU A 126 5.53 -12.13 -5.92
N PRO A 127 6.32 -11.65 -6.90
CA PRO A 127 5.75 -11.04 -8.10
C PRO A 127 5.12 -12.11 -9.02
N PHE A 128 4.25 -11.67 -9.94
CA PHE A 128 3.67 -12.51 -11.01
C PHE A 128 2.95 -13.79 -10.53
N GLN A 129 2.02 -13.64 -9.59
CA GLN A 129 1.31 -14.77 -8.97
C GLN A 129 0.24 -15.43 -9.85
N ASP A 130 -0.09 -14.85 -11.01
CA ASP A 130 -1.11 -15.42 -11.90
C ASP A 130 -0.53 -16.65 -12.66
N PRO A 131 -1.00 -17.88 -12.39
CA PRO A 131 -0.52 -19.07 -13.08
C PRO A 131 -0.93 -19.12 -14.57
N ASN A 132 -1.84 -18.24 -14.99
CA ASN A 132 -2.30 -18.04 -16.36
C ASN A 132 -1.61 -16.87 -17.05
N LEU A 133 -0.74 -16.13 -16.36
CA LEU A 133 0.16 -15.22 -17.05
C LEU A 133 1.07 -16.10 -17.91
N GLU A 134 0.77 -16.18 -19.20
CA GLU A 134 1.76 -16.63 -20.17
C GLU A 134 3.02 -15.79 -19.89
N PRO A 135 4.22 -16.40 -19.78
CA PRO A 135 5.45 -15.65 -19.59
C PRO A 135 5.40 -14.55 -20.64
N PRO A 136 5.30 -13.27 -20.26
CA PRO A 136 4.92 -12.28 -21.23
C PRO A 136 6.06 -12.25 -22.22
N PHE A 137 5.85 -12.76 -23.44
CA PHE A 137 6.81 -12.62 -24.52
C PHE A 137 7.08 -11.12 -24.83
N ASN A 138 6.26 -10.24 -24.24
CA ASN A 138 6.39 -8.78 -24.22
C ASN A 138 7.27 -8.23 -23.08
N PHE A 139 7.55 -9.00 -22.03
CA PHE A 139 8.56 -8.65 -21.03
C PHE A 139 9.90 -9.24 -21.45
N THR A 140 10.96 -8.44 -21.39
CA THR A 140 12.31 -9.01 -21.37
C THR A 140 12.45 -9.83 -20.10
N PHE A 141 12.93 -11.06 -20.19
CA PHE A 141 13.21 -11.93 -19.03
C PHE A 141 14.01 -11.20 -17.93
N GLU A 142 14.83 -10.23 -18.31
CA GLU A 142 15.55 -9.31 -17.40
C GLU A 142 14.65 -8.56 -16.40
N VAL A 143 13.47 -8.10 -16.82
CA VAL A 143 12.55 -7.38 -15.92
C VAL A 143 11.90 -8.37 -14.96
N TYR A 144 11.50 -9.54 -15.44
CA TYR A 144 10.94 -10.60 -14.59
C TYR A 144 11.95 -11.02 -13.51
N SER A 145 13.18 -11.34 -13.90
CA SER A 145 14.25 -11.75 -12.98
C SER A 145 14.60 -10.65 -11.99
N GLU A 146 14.73 -9.40 -12.44
CA GLU A 146 15.02 -8.26 -11.55
C GLU A 146 13.88 -8.03 -10.54
N SER A 147 12.61 -8.14 -10.95
CA SER A 147 11.46 -8.07 -10.03
C SER A 147 11.50 -9.12 -8.93
N TRP A 148 11.85 -10.37 -9.27
CA TRP A 148 12.01 -11.44 -8.29
C TRP A 148 13.14 -11.18 -7.30
N LEU A 149 14.31 -10.80 -7.82
CA LEU A 149 15.48 -10.50 -6.99
C LEU A 149 15.21 -9.31 -6.05
N ASN A 150 14.56 -8.27 -6.56
CA ASN A 150 14.16 -7.12 -5.76
C ASN A 150 13.17 -7.50 -4.66
N ALA A 151 12.12 -8.25 -4.98
CA ALA A 151 11.13 -8.68 -3.99
C ALA A 151 11.80 -9.36 -2.79
N ILE A 152 12.75 -10.27 -3.04
CA ILE A 152 13.48 -11.01 -2.01
C ILE A 152 14.43 -10.12 -1.19
N VAL A 153 15.23 -9.29 -1.87
CA VAL A 153 16.19 -8.40 -1.19
C VAL A 153 15.45 -7.35 -0.36
N ASN A 154 14.44 -6.71 -0.95
CA ASN A 154 13.59 -5.71 -0.29
C ASN A 154 12.91 -6.30 0.93
N ARG A 155 12.35 -7.51 0.79
CA ARG A 155 11.67 -8.19 1.88
C ARG A 155 12.60 -8.48 3.05
N THR A 156 13.76 -9.06 2.77
CA THR A 156 14.76 -9.40 3.78
C THR A 156 15.20 -8.14 4.53
N PHE A 157 15.50 -7.08 3.80
CA PHE A 157 15.91 -5.80 4.38
C PHE A 157 14.80 -5.18 5.25
N TYR A 158 13.56 -5.22 4.78
CA TYR A 158 12.43 -4.67 5.50
C TYR A 158 12.15 -5.41 6.83
N ILE A 159 12.30 -6.75 6.85
CA ILE A 159 12.18 -7.55 8.08
C ILE A 159 13.27 -7.17 9.08
N ASN A 160 14.52 -7.05 8.62
CA ASN A 160 15.63 -6.61 9.46
C ASN A 160 15.36 -5.21 10.03
N GLU A 161 14.85 -4.30 9.20
CA GLU A 161 14.49 -2.94 9.61
C GLU A 161 13.45 -2.97 10.74
N ILE A 162 12.35 -3.73 10.59
CA ILE A 162 11.30 -3.84 11.62
C ILE A 162 11.88 -4.40 12.91
N ASN A 163 12.65 -5.48 12.84
CA ASN A 163 13.25 -6.11 14.01
C ASN A 163 14.13 -5.13 14.77
N LEU A 164 15.03 -4.43 14.06
CA LEU A 164 15.90 -3.41 14.66
C LEU A 164 15.07 -2.29 15.30
N ASN A 165 13.99 -1.85 14.65
CA ASN A 165 13.13 -0.80 15.19
C ASN A 165 12.44 -1.24 16.48
N VAL A 166 11.89 -2.46 16.49
CA VAL A 166 11.21 -3.02 17.67
C VAL A 166 12.19 -3.13 18.83
N GLN A 167 13.41 -3.62 18.59
CA GLN A 167 14.42 -3.74 19.64
C GLN A 167 14.87 -2.38 20.16
N ASN A 168 15.09 -1.40 19.28
CA ASN A 168 15.53 -0.06 19.69
C ASN A 168 14.44 0.76 20.40
N ASN A 169 13.17 0.34 20.34
CA ASN A 169 12.02 1.07 20.88
C ASN A 169 11.23 0.26 21.92
N ARG A 170 11.87 -0.70 22.61
CA ARG A 170 11.21 -1.54 23.63
C ARG A 170 10.57 -0.73 24.75
N ASP A 171 11.28 0.25 25.30
CA ASP A 171 10.76 1.11 26.38
C ASP A 171 9.51 1.87 25.95
N PHE A 172 9.54 2.43 24.74
CA PHE A 172 8.39 3.10 24.16
C PHE A 172 7.20 2.15 23.99
N LEU A 173 7.42 0.92 23.50
CA LEU A 173 6.37 -0.08 23.34
C LEU A 173 5.78 -0.50 24.69
N PHE A 174 6.62 -0.61 25.72
CA PHE A 174 6.17 -0.84 27.10
C PHE A 174 5.30 0.32 27.60
N GLU A 175 5.77 1.56 27.48
CA GLU A 175 5.04 2.74 27.98
C GLU A 175 3.69 2.94 27.27
N LYS A 176 3.67 2.92 25.93
CA LYS A 176 2.46 3.29 25.17
C LYS A 176 1.48 2.14 24.99
N PHE A 177 2.02 0.93 24.82
CA PHE A 177 1.23 -0.25 24.47
C PHE A 177 1.25 -1.33 25.54
N ASN A 178 1.96 -1.16 26.67
CA ASN A 178 2.09 -2.18 27.72
C ASN A 178 2.57 -3.53 27.15
N ILE A 179 3.66 -3.48 26.38
CA ILE A 179 4.39 -4.64 25.86
C ILE A 179 5.58 -4.91 26.79
N PRO A 180 5.68 -6.09 27.43
CA PRO A 180 6.83 -6.40 28.28
C PRO A 180 8.15 -6.26 27.53
N LEU A 181 9.17 -5.65 28.16
CA LEU A 181 10.47 -5.36 27.54
C LEU A 181 11.12 -6.62 26.94
N GLU A 182 11.06 -7.72 27.70
CA GLU A 182 11.64 -9.02 27.35
C GLU A 182 10.73 -9.90 26.49
N ALA A 183 9.54 -9.41 26.07
CA ALA A 183 8.60 -10.24 25.32
C ALA A 183 9.23 -10.70 23.99
N PRO A 184 9.28 -12.03 23.71
CA PRO A 184 9.74 -12.54 22.43
C PRO A 184 8.87 -12.02 21.28
N VAL A 185 9.51 -11.64 20.18
CA VAL A 185 8.86 -11.03 19.01
C VAL A 185 8.73 -12.06 17.89
N GLY A 186 7.55 -12.10 17.28
CA GLY A 186 7.32 -12.75 15.99
C GLY A 186 6.67 -11.77 15.03
N ASN A 187 7.06 -11.82 13.75
CA ASN A 187 6.44 -11.02 12.71
C ASN A 187 5.45 -11.87 11.93
N PHE A 188 4.23 -11.35 11.78
CA PHE A 188 3.17 -11.94 10.99
C PHE A 188 2.84 -10.98 9.85
N PHE A 189 2.88 -11.47 8.63
CA PHE A 189 2.67 -10.64 7.46
C PHE A 189 1.27 -10.88 6.92
N PRO A 190 0.32 -9.98 7.17
CA PRO A 190 -0.98 -10.07 6.53
C PRO A 190 -0.80 -9.97 5.02
N GLU A 191 -1.72 -10.60 4.27
CA GLU A 191 -1.92 -10.29 2.86
C GLU A 191 -2.14 -8.78 2.70
N GLY A 192 -1.51 -8.19 1.69
CA GLY A 192 -1.57 -6.77 1.42
C GLY A 192 -0.50 -6.34 0.42
N GLU A 193 -0.68 -5.13 -0.11
CA GLU A 193 0.17 -4.54 -1.14
C GLU A 193 1.49 -4.01 -0.58
N THR A 194 2.50 -3.96 -1.44
CA THR A 194 3.82 -3.43 -1.16
C THR A 194 4.00 -2.04 -1.77
N HIS A 195 4.76 -1.20 -1.07
CA HIS A 195 5.08 0.16 -1.47
C HIS A 195 6.54 0.49 -1.11
N ASN A 196 7.12 1.50 -1.76
CA ASN A 196 8.34 2.18 -1.30
C ASN A 196 9.54 1.23 -1.01
N GLY A 197 9.77 0.29 -1.90
CA GLY A 197 10.82 -0.73 -1.84
C GLY A 197 10.37 -1.98 -1.08
N GLY A 198 9.21 -2.54 -1.42
CA GLY A 198 8.71 -3.80 -0.87
C GLY A 198 8.17 -3.72 0.57
N LYS A 199 7.87 -2.51 1.06
CA LYS A 199 7.35 -2.30 2.42
C LYS A 199 5.84 -2.48 2.43
N LYS A 200 5.33 -3.20 3.41
CA LYS A 200 3.89 -3.42 3.61
C LYS A 200 3.50 -3.43 5.09
N THR A 201 2.21 -3.39 5.39
CA THR A 201 1.71 -3.53 6.77
C THR A 201 2.14 -4.88 7.38
N VAL A 202 2.53 -4.87 8.66
CA VAL A 202 3.01 -6.04 9.40
C VAL A 202 2.30 -6.13 10.73
N LEU A 203 1.86 -7.32 11.13
CA LEU A 203 1.40 -7.60 12.47
C LEU A 203 2.59 -8.08 13.31
N ILE A 204 2.98 -7.31 14.30
CA ILE A 204 4.04 -7.70 15.23
C ILE A 204 3.38 -8.37 16.43
N GLY A 205 3.70 -9.63 16.68
CA GLY A 205 3.21 -10.38 17.83
C GLY A 205 4.28 -10.49 18.92
N PHE A 206 3.87 -10.22 20.15
CA PHE A 206 4.68 -10.30 21.35
C PHE A 206 4.12 -11.43 22.23
N LYS A 207 4.95 -12.43 22.54
CA LYS A 207 4.57 -13.49 23.47
C LYS A 207 4.60 -12.95 24.90
N THR A 208 3.46 -12.96 25.58
CA THR A 208 3.27 -12.48 26.95
C THR A 208 2.73 -13.62 27.83
N ALA A 209 2.69 -13.42 29.16
CA ALA A 209 2.08 -14.38 30.08
C ALA A 209 0.59 -14.68 29.74
N ASN A 210 -0.11 -13.72 29.14
CA ASN A 210 -1.54 -13.82 28.80
C ASN A 210 -1.79 -14.19 27.32
N GLY A 211 -0.78 -14.72 26.62
CA GLY A 211 -0.86 -15.08 25.20
C GLY A 211 -0.14 -14.09 24.28
N ILE A 212 -0.57 -14.01 23.02
CA ILE A 212 0.08 -13.17 22.00
C ILE A 212 -0.61 -11.81 21.93
N LYS A 213 0.11 -10.77 22.31
CA LYS A 213 -0.31 -9.38 22.08
C LYS A 213 0.17 -8.92 20.72
N LYS A 214 -0.73 -8.41 19.90
CA LYS A 214 -0.42 -7.96 18.53
C LYS A 214 -0.40 -6.44 18.45
N LEU A 215 0.45 -5.91 17.60
CA LEU A 215 0.47 -4.52 17.15
C LEU A 215 0.52 -4.49 15.62
N VAL A 216 0.06 -3.41 15.02
CA VAL A 216 0.16 -3.18 13.57
C VAL A 216 1.29 -2.20 13.30
N TYR A 217 2.29 -2.63 12.56
CA TYR A 217 3.34 -1.78 12.01
C TYR A 217 2.97 -1.36 10.60
N LYS A 218 2.92 -0.06 10.35
CA LYS A 218 2.76 0.50 9.00
C LYS A 218 4.00 1.30 8.63
N PRO A 219 4.63 1.05 7.46
CA PRO A 219 5.84 1.74 7.02
C PRO A 219 5.54 3.13 6.43
N ARG A 220 4.64 3.87 7.06
CA ARG A 220 4.19 5.20 6.62
C ARG A 220 3.82 6.07 7.82
N ASP A 221 3.80 7.37 7.56
CA ASP A 221 3.19 8.36 8.44
C ASP A 221 1.70 8.03 8.65
N ALA A 222 1.23 8.18 9.88
CA ALA A 222 -0.17 8.03 10.27
C ALA A 222 -0.71 9.29 10.97
N ARG A 223 -0.15 10.48 10.73
CA ARG A 223 -0.68 11.75 11.29
C ARG A 223 -2.15 11.96 10.94
N VAL A 224 -2.54 11.68 9.70
CA VAL A 224 -3.94 11.80 9.25
C VAL A 224 -4.82 10.81 9.99
N ASP A 225 -4.49 9.52 9.97
CA ASP A 225 -5.25 8.49 10.69
C ASP A 225 -5.38 8.81 12.18
N LYS A 226 -4.26 9.18 12.81
CA LYS A 226 -4.19 9.55 14.23
C LYS A 226 -5.08 10.74 14.54
N ALA A 227 -5.03 11.80 13.73
CA ALA A 227 -5.83 13.00 13.98
C ALA A 227 -7.34 12.73 13.84
N ILE A 228 -7.74 11.85 12.92
CA ILE A 228 -9.14 11.43 12.77
C ILE A 228 -9.59 10.60 13.99
N VAL A 229 -8.75 9.66 14.47
CA VAL A 229 -9.08 8.90 15.69
C VAL A 229 -9.09 9.79 16.93
N GLU A 230 -8.20 10.78 17.03
CA GLU A 230 -8.22 11.78 18.10
C GLU A 230 -9.47 12.68 18.03
N LEU A 231 -9.99 12.97 16.83
CA LEU A 231 -11.30 13.60 16.68
C LEU A 231 -12.42 12.72 17.24
N PHE A 232 -12.39 11.40 17.03
CA PHE A 232 -13.39 10.50 17.65
C PHE A 232 -13.39 10.60 19.17
N VAL A 233 -12.20 10.63 19.79
CA VAL A 233 -12.04 10.86 21.24
C VAL A 233 -12.61 12.21 21.66
N ARG A 234 -12.28 13.29 20.93
CA ARG A 234 -12.82 14.65 21.19
C ARG A 234 -14.35 14.69 21.09
N LEU A 235 -14.93 14.03 20.08
CA LEU A 235 -16.38 13.95 19.88
C LEU A 235 -17.07 13.10 20.95
N ASN A 236 -16.40 12.07 21.48
CA ASN A 236 -16.89 11.28 22.61
C ASN A 236 -16.91 12.08 23.91
N GLY A 237 -15.96 13.00 24.08
CA GLY A 237 -15.84 13.88 25.25
C GLY A 237 -16.77 15.10 25.27
N LEU A 238 -17.53 15.35 24.21
CA LEU A 238 -18.60 16.37 24.21
C LEU A 238 -19.70 16.04 25.21
N ASP A 239 -20.39 17.08 25.71
CA ASP A 239 -21.58 16.92 26.52
C ASP A 239 -22.64 16.10 25.77
N GLU A 240 -23.43 15.30 26.50
CA GLU A 240 -24.41 14.40 25.86
C GLU A 240 -25.42 15.14 24.96
N LYS A 241 -25.82 16.36 25.34
CA LYS A 241 -26.72 17.24 24.56
C LYS A 241 -26.08 17.78 23.27
N GLU A 242 -24.76 17.77 23.19
CA GLU A 242 -23.97 18.26 22.06
C GLU A 242 -23.56 17.14 21.11
N ARG A 243 -23.91 15.89 21.41
CA ARG A 243 -23.65 14.72 20.56
C ARG A 243 -24.92 14.28 19.83
N SER A 244 -24.75 13.80 18.61
CA SER A 244 -25.84 13.20 17.82
C SER A 244 -26.28 11.83 18.34
N SER A 245 -25.44 11.19 19.18
CA SER A 245 -25.74 9.92 19.84
C SER A 245 -24.97 9.79 21.15
N LYS A 246 -25.53 9.03 22.10
CA LYS A 246 -24.86 8.62 23.35
C LYS A 246 -23.80 7.54 23.13
N LEU A 247 -23.87 6.85 22.00
CA LEU A 247 -22.98 5.74 21.66
C LEU A 247 -21.60 6.29 21.28
N PRO A 248 -20.53 5.83 21.93
CA PRO A 248 -19.18 6.31 21.61
C PRO A 248 -18.75 5.84 20.23
N LEU A 249 -17.98 6.69 19.56
CA LEU A 249 -17.18 6.36 18.38
C LEU A 249 -15.98 5.49 18.79
N PRO A 250 -15.43 4.68 17.87
CA PRO A 250 -14.32 3.80 18.18
C PRO A 250 -13.04 4.57 18.51
N GLU A 251 -12.29 4.07 19.50
CA GLU A 251 -11.01 4.63 19.94
C GLU A 251 -9.94 3.54 19.87
N TYR A 252 -8.77 3.89 19.36
CA TYR A 252 -7.61 3.00 19.33
C TYR A 252 -6.31 3.81 19.22
N LYS A 253 -5.19 3.23 19.68
CA LYS A 253 -3.92 3.96 19.71
C LYS A 253 -3.19 3.91 18.37
N ILE A 254 -2.75 5.08 17.89
CA ILE A 254 -1.81 5.23 16.77
C ILE A 254 -0.64 6.08 17.25
N THR A 255 0.59 5.67 16.95
CA THR A 255 1.76 6.52 17.19
C THR A 255 2.75 6.44 16.03
N ASN A 256 3.24 7.61 15.61
CA ASN A 256 4.30 7.70 14.62
C ASN A 256 5.67 7.38 15.23
N TRP A 257 6.53 6.80 14.41
CA TRP A 257 7.90 6.41 14.69
C TRP A 257 8.85 6.98 13.64
N LYS A 258 10.13 7.06 14.01
CA LYS A 258 11.22 7.48 13.11
C LYS A 258 10.95 8.79 12.36
N ASN A 259 10.62 9.85 13.07
CA ASN A 259 10.31 11.15 12.43
C ASN A 259 9.22 11.01 11.36
N ASN A 260 8.16 10.25 11.65
CA ASN A 260 7.01 9.99 10.77
C ASN A 260 7.28 9.08 9.55
N GLN A 261 8.35 8.28 9.55
CA GLN A 261 8.60 7.30 8.48
C GLN A 261 7.89 5.96 8.67
N ALA A 262 7.36 5.71 9.87
CA ALA A 262 6.58 4.53 10.20
C ALA A 262 5.59 4.85 11.31
N SER A 263 4.66 3.94 11.58
CA SER A 263 3.70 4.06 12.67
C SER A 263 3.38 2.70 13.29
N ILE A 264 3.05 2.72 14.58
CA ILE A 264 2.58 1.58 15.36
C ILE A 264 1.15 1.84 15.80
N TRP A 265 0.29 0.87 15.54
CA TRP A 265 -1.11 0.94 15.85
C TRP A 265 -1.49 -0.21 16.79
N GLU A 266 -2.48 0.04 17.62
CA GLU A 266 -3.15 -0.99 18.38
C GLU A 266 -3.81 -2.00 17.43
N PHE A 267 -3.62 -3.29 17.70
CA PHE A 267 -4.32 -4.33 16.96
C PHE A 267 -5.75 -4.45 17.47
N ILE A 268 -6.71 -4.33 16.56
CA ILE A 268 -8.13 -4.40 16.87
C ILE A 268 -8.63 -5.81 16.51
N PRO A 269 -9.05 -6.63 17.50
CA PRO A 269 -9.51 -7.98 17.22
C PRO A 269 -10.90 -7.95 16.57
N GLY A 270 -11.03 -8.62 15.43
CA GLY A 270 -12.29 -8.78 14.72
C GLY A 270 -12.08 -9.19 13.26
N PRO A 271 -13.11 -9.71 12.57
CA PRO A 271 -13.07 -9.88 11.13
C PRO A 271 -13.19 -8.53 10.40
N ASN A 272 -12.53 -8.44 9.24
CA ASN A 272 -12.80 -7.37 8.27
C ASN A 272 -13.99 -7.78 7.41
N LEU A 273 -14.82 -6.83 6.98
CA LEU A 273 -16.03 -7.10 6.20
C LEU A 273 -15.76 -7.57 4.75
N GLY A 274 -14.55 -7.35 4.23
CA GLY A 274 -14.22 -7.54 2.81
C GLY A 274 -13.50 -8.84 2.41
N ARG A 275 -13.04 -9.70 3.34
CA ARG A 275 -12.26 -10.90 2.97
C ARG A 275 -13.17 -12.12 2.74
N LYS A 276 -12.93 -12.82 1.61
CA LYS A 276 -13.62 -14.04 1.11
C LYS A 276 -14.39 -14.81 2.20
N GLY A 277 -15.73 -14.78 2.15
CA GLY A 277 -16.63 -15.46 3.09
C GLY A 277 -18.08 -14.95 3.02
N LYS A 278 -18.99 -15.50 3.85
CA LYS A 278 -20.43 -15.17 3.94
C LYS A 278 -20.75 -13.74 4.46
N ILE A 279 -19.73 -12.88 4.62
CA ILE A 279 -19.90 -11.53 5.16
C ILE A 279 -20.11 -10.56 3.98
N PRO A 280 -21.17 -9.73 3.99
CA PRO A 280 -21.39 -8.73 2.94
C PRO A 280 -20.20 -7.78 2.81
N GLN A 281 -19.81 -7.48 1.56
CA GLN A 281 -18.70 -6.57 1.25
C GLN A 281 -18.95 -5.11 1.66
N LYS A 282 -20.22 -4.74 1.86
CA LYS A 282 -20.65 -3.40 2.30
C LYS A 282 -20.98 -3.40 3.79
N ALA A 283 -20.49 -2.40 4.51
CA ALA A 283 -20.74 -2.25 5.94
C ALA A 283 -22.22 -2.11 6.29
N SER A 284 -22.97 -1.33 5.51
CA SER A 284 -24.41 -1.20 5.69
C SER A 284 -25.16 -2.52 5.60
N SER A 285 -24.94 -3.30 4.55
CA SER A 285 -25.60 -4.60 4.38
C SER A 285 -25.29 -5.58 5.51
N PHE A 286 -24.05 -5.56 6.04
CA PHE A 286 -23.72 -6.36 7.20
C PHE A 286 -24.45 -5.86 8.46
N VAL A 287 -24.42 -4.56 8.73
CA VAL A 287 -25.06 -3.96 9.91
C VAL A 287 -26.58 -4.17 9.91
N GLU A 288 -27.22 -4.04 8.75
CA GLU A 288 -28.64 -4.38 8.56
C GLU A 288 -28.94 -5.82 8.96
N SER A 289 -28.09 -6.77 8.55
CA SER A 289 -28.26 -8.19 8.89
C SER A 289 -28.15 -8.50 10.39
N GLN A 290 -27.53 -7.61 11.18
CA GLN A 290 -27.41 -7.77 12.62
C GLN A 290 -28.66 -7.33 13.39
N ASN A 291 -29.60 -6.63 12.74
CA ASN A 291 -30.81 -6.07 13.34
C ASN A 291 -30.54 -5.35 14.69
N ASN A 292 -29.51 -4.51 14.71
CA ASN A 292 -29.03 -3.82 15.89
C ASN A 292 -28.98 -2.31 15.64
N ASP A 293 -29.93 -1.57 16.22
CA ASP A 293 -30.06 -0.12 16.04
C ASP A 293 -28.84 0.66 16.56
N GLU A 294 -28.15 0.17 17.59
CA GLU A 294 -26.93 0.81 18.07
C GLU A 294 -25.81 0.77 17.02
N LEU A 295 -25.64 -0.38 16.36
CA LEU A 295 -24.68 -0.51 15.25
C LEU A 295 -25.10 0.33 14.05
N LYS A 296 -26.39 0.40 13.73
CA LYS A 296 -26.93 1.28 12.67
C LYS A 296 -26.60 2.75 12.96
N ILE A 297 -26.88 3.23 14.18
CA ILE A 297 -26.61 4.60 14.61
C ILE A 297 -25.10 4.90 14.55
N LYS A 298 -24.26 3.99 15.05
CA LYS A 298 -22.80 4.14 14.98
C LYS A 298 -22.30 4.23 13.54
N LEU A 299 -22.79 3.36 12.66
CA LEU A 299 -22.42 3.36 11.24
C LEU A 299 -22.78 4.70 10.57
N VAL A 300 -24.01 5.18 10.77
CA VAL A 300 -24.47 6.44 10.15
C VAL A 300 -23.72 7.64 10.69
N ARG A 301 -23.45 7.70 12.01
CA ARG A 301 -22.66 8.78 12.62
C ARG A 301 -21.22 8.78 12.11
N LEU A 302 -20.58 7.61 12.01
CA LEU A 302 -19.25 7.46 11.41
C LEU A 302 -19.24 7.91 9.93
N ASP A 303 -20.23 7.46 9.16
CA ASP A 303 -20.39 7.81 7.76
C ASP A 303 -20.53 9.33 7.56
N ASP A 304 -21.31 10.02 8.39
CA ASP A 304 -21.44 11.47 8.36
C ASP A 304 -20.14 12.23 8.66
N ILE A 305 -19.42 11.81 9.70
CA ILE A 305 -18.15 12.46 10.08
C ILE A 305 -17.11 12.25 8.97
N LEU A 306 -16.97 11.02 8.47
CA LEU A 306 -16.00 10.66 7.44
C LEU A 306 -16.33 11.32 6.10
N LYS A 307 -17.62 11.46 5.74
CA LYS A 307 -18.06 12.26 4.58
C LYS A 307 -17.66 13.72 4.73
N LEU A 308 -17.88 14.32 5.89
CA LEU A 308 -17.54 15.74 6.12
C LEU A 308 -16.04 16.01 6.04
N LEU A 309 -15.22 15.04 6.47
CA LEU A 309 -13.76 15.03 6.32
C LEU A 309 -13.28 14.67 4.91
N HIS A 310 -14.17 14.24 4.01
CA HIS A 310 -13.84 13.69 2.68
C HIS A 310 -12.87 12.50 2.73
N VAL A 311 -13.02 11.63 3.73
CA VAL A 311 -12.31 10.35 3.80
C VAL A 311 -12.87 9.44 2.71
N SER A 312 -11.98 8.81 1.96
CA SER A 312 -12.28 7.93 0.83
C SER A 312 -11.68 6.54 1.04
N ASP A 313 -11.85 5.65 0.05
CA ASP A 313 -11.22 4.32 0.04
C ASP A 313 -11.59 3.42 1.22
N LEU A 314 -12.73 3.71 1.86
CA LEU A 314 -13.29 2.93 2.96
C LEU A 314 -14.09 1.73 2.46
N HIS A 315 -13.39 0.72 1.94
CA HIS A 315 -13.98 -0.57 1.59
C HIS A 315 -14.29 -1.40 2.83
N GLY A 316 -15.06 -2.49 2.69
CA GLY A 316 -15.28 -3.44 3.78
C GLY A 316 -13.99 -4.05 4.35
N GLU A 317 -12.89 -4.09 3.57
CA GLU A 317 -11.59 -4.56 4.08
C GLU A 317 -10.93 -3.59 5.07
N ASN A 318 -11.32 -2.32 5.02
CA ASN A 318 -10.85 -1.23 5.90
C ASN A 318 -11.81 -0.98 7.07
N VAL A 319 -12.71 -1.93 7.35
CA VAL A 319 -13.66 -1.88 8.46
C VAL A 319 -13.59 -3.18 9.26
N ILE A 320 -13.22 -3.06 10.53
CA ILE A 320 -13.15 -4.17 11.49
C ILE A 320 -14.44 -4.22 12.30
N MET A 321 -15.05 -5.40 12.39
CA MET A 321 -16.19 -5.64 13.26
C MET A 321 -15.71 -6.17 14.61
N LYS A 322 -15.79 -5.35 15.66
CA LYS A 322 -15.39 -5.78 17.01
C LYS A 322 -16.47 -6.69 17.60
N LYS A 323 -16.07 -7.87 18.05
CA LYS A 323 -16.99 -8.84 18.70
C LYS A 323 -16.63 -9.08 20.16
N GLU A 324 -17.65 -9.37 20.95
CA GLU A 324 -17.52 -9.99 22.27
C GLU A 324 -18.40 -11.23 22.30
N GLY A 325 -17.78 -12.41 22.46
CA GLY A 325 -18.45 -13.68 22.21
C GLY A 325 -18.97 -13.77 20.77
N GLU A 326 -20.29 -13.91 20.63
CA GLU A 326 -20.99 -13.99 19.33
C GLU A 326 -21.67 -12.67 18.92
N LYS A 327 -21.60 -11.63 19.76
CA LYS A 327 -22.25 -10.34 19.48
C LYS A 327 -21.24 -9.35 18.91
N TYR A 328 -21.60 -8.72 17.79
CA TYR A 328 -20.88 -7.56 17.28
C TYR A 328 -21.27 -6.32 18.09
N LEU A 329 -20.27 -5.62 18.61
CA LEU A 329 -20.43 -4.47 19.50
C LEU A 329 -20.03 -3.15 18.85
N ASP A 330 -19.15 -3.23 17.84
CA ASP A 330 -18.56 -2.03 17.26
C ASP A 330 -18.18 -2.19 15.80
N ILE A 331 -18.09 -1.05 15.14
CA ILE A 331 -17.64 -0.90 13.75
C ILE A 331 -16.44 0.03 13.82
N VAL A 332 -15.26 -0.47 13.44
CA VAL A 332 -14.02 0.27 13.57
C VAL A 332 -13.39 0.49 12.20
N PRO A 333 -13.51 1.70 11.63
CA PRO A 333 -12.81 2.01 10.40
C PRO A 333 -11.31 2.20 10.68
N ILE A 334 -10.50 1.66 9.77
CA ILE A 334 -9.04 1.73 9.77
C ILE A 334 -8.57 2.24 8.41
N ASP A 335 -7.29 2.62 8.29
CA ASP A 335 -6.71 3.10 7.02
C ASP A 335 -7.43 4.37 6.50
N LEU A 336 -7.49 5.39 7.37
CA LEU A 336 -8.22 6.63 7.20
C LEU A 336 -7.39 7.71 6.47
N GLU A 337 -6.23 7.35 5.94
CA GLU A 337 -5.23 8.28 5.39
C GLU A 337 -5.63 8.94 4.06
N ASN A 338 -6.60 8.37 3.35
CA ASN A 338 -6.98 8.80 2.01
C ASN A 338 -8.06 9.88 2.10
N VAL A 339 -7.61 11.11 2.27
CA VAL A 339 -8.45 12.29 2.46
C VAL A 339 -8.29 13.24 1.29
N PHE A 340 -9.40 13.69 0.71
CA PHE A 340 -9.38 14.71 -0.32
C PHE A 340 -9.54 16.10 0.28
N ILE A 341 -8.46 16.90 0.24
CA ILE A 341 -8.42 18.24 0.86
C ILE A 341 -9.44 19.18 0.20
N LYS A 342 -9.62 19.11 -1.13
CA LYS A 342 -10.58 19.92 -1.91
C LYS A 342 -11.08 19.15 -3.13
N PRO A 343 -12.04 18.22 -2.98
CA PRO A 343 -12.52 17.47 -4.11
C PRO A 343 -13.41 18.36 -5.00
N ASN A 344 -13.24 18.24 -6.31
CA ASN A 344 -14.13 18.86 -7.31
C ASN A 344 -15.36 18.00 -7.62
N ARG A 345 -15.49 16.86 -6.92
CA ARG A 345 -16.58 15.89 -7.06
C ARG A 345 -17.05 15.45 -5.68
N ASP A 346 -18.29 14.99 -5.60
CA ASP A 346 -18.76 14.31 -4.41
C ASP A 346 -17.99 13.01 -4.23
N ILE A 347 -17.46 12.79 -3.03
CA ILE A 347 -16.75 11.57 -2.67
C ILE A 347 -17.70 10.72 -1.84
N PRO A 348 -18.28 9.65 -2.41
CA PRO A 348 -19.07 8.73 -1.63
C PRO A 348 -18.15 7.97 -0.67
N THR A 349 -18.43 8.03 0.62
CA THR A 349 -17.94 7.01 1.55
C THR A 349 -18.62 5.69 1.19
N LYS A 350 -17.83 4.63 1.02
CA LYS A 350 -18.34 3.29 0.68
C LYS A 350 -18.91 2.53 1.89
N LEU A 351 -19.04 3.18 3.06
CA LEU A 351 -19.71 2.60 4.23
C LEU A 351 -21.21 2.34 3.98
N GLY A 352 -21.84 3.14 3.11
CA GLY A 352 -23.18 2.88 2.58
C GLY A 352 -24.32 3.16 3.56
N GLY A 353 -24.17 4.12 4.48
CA GLY A 353 -25.16 4.39 5.53
C GLY A 353 -26.41 5.17 5.10
N GLN A 354 -26.64 5.42 3.80
CA GLN A 354 -27.71 6.34 3.38
C GLN A 354 -29.12 5.76 3.60
N GLU A 355 -29.33 4.50 3.23
CA GLU A 355 -30.61 3.82 3.41
C GLU A 355 -30.93 3.64 4.90
N ILE A 356 -29.92 3.22 5.68
CA ILE A 356 -30.00 3.11 7.14
C ILE A 356 -30.31 4.46 7.79
N ARG A 357 -29.70 5.54 7.29
CA ARG A 357 -29.96 6.90 7.79
C ARG A 357 -31.41 7.29 7.60
N ILE A 358 -31.96 7.10 6.41
CA ILE A 358 -33.36 7.41 6.11
C ILE A 358 -34.28 6.63 7.06
N GLU A 359 -33.98 5.35 7.32
CA GLU A 359 -34.71 4.54 8.30
C GLU A 359 -34.65 5.13 9.72
N LEU A 360 -33.44 5.43 10.20
CA LEU A 360 -33.23 5.97 11.56
C LEU A 360 -33.86 7.35 11.74
N GLU A 361 -33.78 8.23 10.74
CA GLU A 361 -34.39 9.57 10.76
C GLU A 361 -35.91 9.48 10.79
N ARG A 362 -36.52 8.60 9.97
CA ARG A 362 -37.97 8.35 9.97
C ARG A 362 -38.47 7.88 11.34
N ASN A 363 -37.65 7.10 12.04
CA ASN A 363 -37.97 6.59 13.37
C ASN A 363 -37.56 7.53 14.51
N GLY A 364 -36.97 8.70 14.20
CA GLY A 364 -36.51 9.68 15.19
C GLY A 364 -35.32 9.22 16.03
N LEU A 365 -34.61 8.17 15.62
CA LEU A 365 -33.47 7.57 16.33
C LEU A 365 -32.15 8.28 16.02
N TYR A 366 -32.08 9.00 14.90
CA TYR A 366 -30.92 9.82 14.52
C TYR A 366 -31.41 11.09 13.84
N LYS A 367 -30.77 12.24 14.14
CA LYS A 367 -31.15 13.57 13.61
C LYS A 367 -30.03 14.25 12.82
N GLY A 368 -28.98 13.50 12.50
CA GLY A 368 -27.74 14.05 11.93
C GLY A 368 -26.78 14.59 12.99
N LEU A 369 -25.57 14.94 12.53
CA LEU A 369 -24.54 15.55 13.37
C LEU A 369 -25.00 16.90 13.95
N THR A 370 -24.66 17.14 15.21
CA THR A 370 -24.91 18.42 15.87
C THR A 370 -23.97 19.52 15.33
N GLN A 371 -24.23 20.78 15.71
CA GLN A 371 -23.33 21.89 15.36
C GLN A 371 -21.96 21.78 16.03
N ALA A 372 -21.90 21.27 17.26
CA ALA A 372 -20.63 21.06 17.96
C ALA A 372 -19.77 20.00 17.24
N GLU A 373 -20.37 18.90 16.81
CA GLU A 373 -19.67 17.85 16.07
C GLU A 373 -19.18 18.35 14.70
N LYS A 374 -20.04 19.07 13.96
CA LYS A 374 -19.66 19.70 12.69
C LYS A 374 -18.50 20.67 12.85
N LYS A 375 -18.52 21.50 13.90
CA LYS A 375 -17.45 22.46 14.20
C LYS A 375 -16.11 21.75 14.44
N LEU A 376 -16.06 20.76 15.32
CA LEU A 376 -14.82 20.00 15.59
C LEU A 376 -14.30 19.28 14.34
N THR A 377 -15.21 18.78 13.51
CA THR A 377 -14.86 18.11 12.25
C THR A 377 -14.24 19.10 11.24
N GLU A 378 -14.81 20.31 11.13
CA GLU A 378 -14.28 21.37 10.26
C GLU A 378 -12.93 21.90 10.76
N GLU A 379 -12.75 22.02 12.08
CA GLU A 379 -11.45 22.36 12.68
C GLU A 379 -10.36 21.35 12.27
N LEU A 380 -10.64 20.04 12.40
CA LEU A 380 -9.70 19.02 11.96
C LEU A 380 -9.43 19.10 10.45
N LYS A 381 -10.46 19.33 9.63
CA LYS A 381 -10.30 19.47 8.18
C LYS A 381 -9.30 20.58 7.81
N GLN A 382 -9.37 21.71 8.51
CA GLN A 382 -8.42 22.80 8.35
C GLN A 382 -7.01 22.42 8.83
N GLU A 383 -6.87 21.70 9.95
CA GLU A 383 -5.58 21.20 10.43
C GLU A 383 -4.92 20.23 9.45
N MET A 384 -5.69 19.27 8.90
CA MET A 384 -5.22 18.25 7.97
C MET A 384 -4.68 18.83 6.65
N SER A 385 -5.12 20.03 6.25
CA SER A 385 -4.59 20.71 5.06
C SER A 385 -3.08 21.01 5.14
N LYS A 386 -2.50 20.96 6.35
CA LYS A 386 -1.07 21.14 6.62
C LYS A 386 -0.29 19.83 6.60
N PHE A 387 -0.97 18.69 6.56
CA PHE A 387 -0.35 17.38 6.52
C PHE A 387 -0.05 16.98 5.07
N SER A 388 0.90 16.05 4.93
CA SER A 388 0.98 15.27 3.70
C SER A 388 -0.13 14.22 3.75
N VAL A 389 -1.06 14.26 2.80
CA VAL A 389 -2.14 13.28 2.70
C VAL A 389 -1.84 12.29 1.58
N ARG A 390 -2.25 11.03 1.71
CA ARG A 390 -2.18 10.09 0.59
C ARG A 390 -3.22 10.50 -0.44
N TYR A 391 -2.83 10.50 -1.70
CA TYR A 391 -3.72 10.71 -2.83
C TYR A 391 -3.73 9.43 -3.67
N LEU A 392 -4.92 8.94 -4.03
CA LEU A 392 -5.08 7.69 -4.78
C LEU A 392 -5.76 7.98 -6.14
N PRO A 393 -5.01 8.47 -7.14
CA PRO A 393 -5.55 8.74 -8.47
C PRO A 393 -5.78 7.47 -9.29
N LEU A 394 -5.13 6.37 -8.92
CA LEU A 394 -5.15 5.08 -9.60
C LEU A 394 -5.54 4.01 -8.58
N GLY A 395 -6.53 3.16 -8.91
CA GLY A 395 -6.88 2.04 -8.05
C GLY A 395 -5.85 0.92 -8.17
N THR A 396 -5.68 0.10 -7.13
CA THR A 396 -4.74 -1.04 -7.19
C THR A 396 -5.10 -2.02 -8.30
N THR A 397 -6.39 -2.20 -8.59
CA THR A 397 -6.84 -3.03 -9.71
C THR A 397 -6.38 -2.53 -11.07
N ASP A 398 -6.15 -1.22 -11.20
CA ASP A 398 -5.59 -0.65 -12.43
C ASP A 398 -4.14 -1.09 -12.56
N PHE A 399 -3.36 -1.07 -11.48
CA PHE A 399 -1.96 -1.49 -11.49
C PHE A 399 -1.76 -3.00 -11.64
N GLY A 400 -2.57 -3.84 -10.97
CA GLY A 400 -2.45 -5.30 -11.03
C GLY A 400 -2.69 -5.90 -12.43
N LYS A 401 -3.48 -5.23 -13.27
CA LYS A 401 -3.64 -5.61 -14.69
C LYS A 401 -2.43 -5.22 -15.56
N LEU A 402 -1.58 -4.33 -15.07
CA LEU A 402 -0.50 -3.69 -15.80
C LEU A 402 0.89 -4.21 -15.41
N THR A 403 1.03 -4.79 -14.21
CA THR A 403 2.28 -5.45 -13.78
C THR A 403 2.69 -6.59 -14.72
N GLY A 404 1.76 -7.12 -15.52
CA GLY A 404 2.02 -8.14 -16.54
C GLY A 404 2.29 -7.62 -17.96
N ASP A 405 2.13 -6.31 -18.25
CA ASP A 405 2.46 -5.75 -19.58
C ASP A 405 3.03 -4.31 -19.53
N LEU A 406 4.36 -4.14 -19.66
CA LEU A 406 5.03 -2.83 -19.76
C LEU A 406 4.60 -2.03 -21.00
N ASN A 407 3.96 -2.64 -22.00
CA ASN A 407 3.40 -1.91 -23.12
C ASN A 407 2.30 -0.94 -22.69
N ASN A 408 1.70 -1.14 -21.51
CA ASN A 408 0.60 -0.32 -21.02
C ASN A 408 1.06 0.86 -20.13
N ILE A 409 2.35 1.20 -20.13
CA ILE A 409 2.87 2.32 -19.33
C ILE A 409 2.22 3.67 -19.70
N ASP A 410 1.93 3.87 -20.99
CA ASP A 410 1.24 5.07 -21.48
C ASP A 410 -0.22 5.09 -21.05
N LEU A 411 -0.88 3.93 -21.04
CA LEU A 411 -2.25 3.82 -20.53
C LEU A 411 -2.31 4.16 -19.04
N LEU A 412 -1.31 3.74 -18.26
CA LEU A 412 -1.20 4.09 -16.84
C LEU A 412 -1.05 5.60 -16.64
N TYR A 413 -0.16 6.24 -17.40
CA TYR A 413 0.02 7.69 -17.38
C TYR A 413 -1.26 8.42 -17.79
N ASN A 414 -1.93 7.99 -18.86
CA ASN A 414 -3.18 8.61 -19.32
C ASN A 414 -4.31 8.48 -18.29
N ASN A 415 -4.38 7.36 -17.58
CA ASN A 415 -5.33 7.18 -16.48
C ASN A 415 -5.01 8.10 -15.30
N LEU A 416 -3.72 8.26 -14.96
CA LEU A 416 -3.26 9.21 -13.93
C LEU A 416 -3.66 10.64 -14.31
N GLU A 417 -3.39 11.06 -15.55
CA GLU A 417 -3.70 12.40 -16.06
C GLU A 417 -5.21 12.67 -16.03
N ARG A 418 -6.03 11.70 -16.46
CA ARG A 418 -7.50 11.82 -16.42
C ARG A 418 -8.01 11.96 -14.98
N ALA A 419 -7.52 11.13 -14.05
CA ALA A 419 -7.92 11.17 -12.65
C ALA A 419 -7.52 12.49 -11.98
N CYS A 420 -6.27 12.93 -12.16
CA CYS A 420 -5.79 14.21 -11.64
C CYS A 420 -6.59 15.38 -12.21
N SER A 421 -6.85 15.38 -13.52
CA SER A 421 -7.65 16.43 -14.17
C SER A 421 -9.07 16.53 -13.62
N ALA A 422 -9.72 15.38 -13.37
CA ALA A 422 -11.06 15.33 -12.77
C ALA A 422 -11.08 15.92 -11.34
N ASP A 423 -9.97 15.79 -10.61
CA ASP A 423 -9.80 16.36 -9.28
C ASP A 423 -9.19 17.77 -9.27
N GLY A 424 -9.00 18.40 -10.45
CA GLY A 424 -8.47 19.75 -10.58
C GLY A 424 -6.96 19.87 -10.37
N ILE A 425 -6.22 18.77 -10.50
CA ILE A 425 -4.76 18.73 -10.44
C ILE A 425 -4.20 18.69 -11.86
N GLU A 426 -3.35 19.66 -12.18
CA GLU A 426 -2.62 19.73 -13.44
C GLU A 426 -1.25 19.08 -13.28
N LEU A 427 -1.00 18.02 -14.05
CA LEU A 427 0.31 17.37 -14.09
C LEU A 427 1.32 18.23 -14.87
N ASP A 428 2.57 18.22 -14.41
CA ASP A 428 3.67 18.87 -15.11
C ASP A 428 4.05 18.04 -16.35
N LYS A 429 3.71 18.57 -17.53
CA LYS A 429 4.01 17.93 -18.81
C LYS A 429 5.51 17.74 -19.05
N GLY A 430 6.38 18.49 -18.36
CA GLY A 430 7.82 18.28 -18.38
C GLY A 430 8.28 17.04 -17.62
N GLN A 431 7.43 16.42 -16.80
CA GLN A 431 7.76 15.28 -15.94
C GLN A 431 7.27 13.93 -16.48
N ILE A 432 6.66 13.87 -17.67
CA ILE A 432 6.04 12.65 -18.22
C ILE A 432 6.98 11.44 -18.19
N GLU A 433 8.20 11.61 -18.71
CA GLU A 433 9.19 10.54 -18.81
C GLU A 433 9.69 10.08 -17.44
N ILE A 434 9.80 11.01 -16.49
CA ILE A 434 10.19 10.73 -15.11
C ILE A 434 9.10 9.91 -14.42
N ILE A 435 7.82 10.27 -14.62
CA ILE A 435 6.67 9.55 -14.05
C ILE A 435 6.60 8.12 -14.62
N LYS A 436 6.74 7.96 -15.95
CA LYS A 436 6.76 6.64 -16.60
C LYS A 436 7.94 5.79 -16.13
N GLY A 437 9.14 6.38 -16.03
CA GLY A 437 10.33 5.70 -15.49
C GLY A 437 10.13 5.24 -14.04
N ALA A 438 9.46 6.06 -13.21
CA ALA A 438 9.13 5.70 -11.84
C ALA A 438 8.11 4.56 -11.77
N PHE A 439 7.08 4.54 -12.63
CA PHE A 439 6.16 3.40 -12.73
C PHE A 439 6.88 2.10 -13.07
N ILE A 440 7.82 2.11 -14.01
CA ILE A 440 8.63 0.93 -14.35
C ILE A 440 9.46 0.50 -13.13
N LEU A 441 10.04 1.46 -12.41
CA LEU A 441 10.81 1.16 -11.19
C LEU A 441 9.96 0.55 -10.09
N ASP A 442 8.71 1.00 -9.91
CA ASP A 442 7.77 0.40 -8.95
C ASP A 442 7.39 -1.03 -9.37
N ILE A 443 7.14 -1.29 -10.66
CA ILE A 443 6.94 -2.65 -11.19
C ILE A 443 8.16 -3.54 -10.91
N LEU A 444 9.37 -3.03 -11.17
CA LEU A 444 10.62 -3.72 -10.87
C LEU A 444 10.78 -3.99 -9.37
N ASN A 445 10.22 -3.17 -8.48
CA ASN A 445 10.28 -3.40 -7.04
C ASN A 445 9.10 -4.22 -6.49
N ASN A 446 8.17 -4.64 -7.36
CA ASN A 446 6.87 -5.21 -6.98
C ASN A 446 6.10 -4.27 -6.04
N ASP A 447 6.16 -2.96 -6.28
CA ASP A 447 5.46 -1.94 -5.52
C ASP A 447 4.32 -1.35 -6.33
N ILE A 448 3.29 -0.86 -5.64
CA ILE A 448 2.28 -0.02 -6.27
C ILE A 448 2.66 1.47 -6.15
N PRO A 449 2.34 2.29 -7.17
CA PRO A 449 2.62 3.71 -7.15
C PRO A 449 1.99 4.39 -5.94
N PHE A 450 2.77 5.24 -5.30
CA PHE A 450 2.36 5.96 -4.11
C PHE A 450 2.35 7.46 -4.41
N PHE A 451 1.27 8.15 -4.11
CA PHE A 451 1.18 9.60 -4.31
C PHE A 451 0.78 10.31 -3.03
N THR A 452 1.30 11.51 -2.84
CA THR A 452 0.89 12.38 -1.73
C THR A 452 0.57 13.78 -2.21
N GLU A 453 -0.42 14.41 -1.58
CA GLU A 453 -0.71 15.83 -1.76
C GLU A 453 -0.26 16.59 -0.51
N LYS A 454 0.42 17.73 -0.73
CA LYS A 454 0.75 18.67 0.34
C LYS A 454 0.76 20.09 -0.21
N GLU A 455 0.02 20.99 0.44
CA GLU A 455 -0.04 22.42 0.08
C GLU A 455 -0.37 22.64 -1.41
N GLY A 456 -1.28 21.81 -1.96
CA GLY A 456 -1.71 21.87 -3.35
C GLY A 456 -0.71 21.29 -4.37
N ASN A 457 0.47 20.82 -3.95
CA ASN A 457 1.40 20.10 -4.81
C ASN A 457 1.13 18.59 -4.73
N LEU A 458 1.12 17.93 -5.89
CA LEU A 458 1.06 16.47 -6.00
C LEU A 458 2.48 15.92 -6.15
N TYR A 459 2.83 14.97 -5.31
CA TYR A 459 4.11 14.28 -5.29
C TYR A 459 3.93 12.82 -5.66
N TYR A 460 4.91 12.29 -6.40
CA TYR A 460 5.09 10.86 -6.54
C TYR A 460 6.02 10.38 -5.42
N GLY A 461 5.47 9.62 -4.49
CA GLY A 461 6.10 9.25 -3.22
C GLY A 461 5.73 10.21 -2.10
N LEU A 462 6.65 10.37 -1.15
CA LEU A 462 6.53 11.30 -0.02
C LEU A 462 7.11 12.68 -0.40
N PRO A 463 6.63 13.79 0.20
CA PRO A 463 7.11 15.13 -0.15
C PRO A 463 8.63 15.32 0.04
N GLU A 464 9.24 14.64 1.01
CA GLU A 464 10.68 14.71 1.27
C GLU A 464 11.54 14.09 0.15
N LYS A 465 10.91 13.34 -0.78
CA LYS A 465 11.58 12.79 -1.98
C LYS A 465 11.61 13.78 -3.15
N ASN A 466 10.96 14.95 -3.03
CA ASN A 466 11.00 16.10 -3.96
C ASN A 466 10.51 15.87 -5.41
N MET A 467 9.84 14.77 -5.73
CA MET A 467 9.29 14.57 -7.08
C MET A 467 7.88 15.16 -7.17
N VAL A 468 7.80 16.48 -7.34
CA VAL A 468 6.55 17.18 -7.64
C VAL A 468 6.15 16.87 -9.08
N ILE A 469 4.99 16.25 -9.26
CA ILE A 469 4.51 15.81 -10.58
C ILE A 469 3.29 16.60 -11.06
N GLY A 470 2.71 17.46 -10.21
CA GLY A 470 1.57 18.28 -10.56
C GLY A 470 1.18 19.26 -9.47
N ARG A 471 0.23 20.15 -9.78
CA ARG A 471 -0.30 21.16 -8.87
C ARG A 471 -1.80 21.33 -9.03
N ARG A 472 -2.50 21.54 -7.92
CA ARG A 472 -3.91 21.89 -7.90
C ARG A 472 -4.11 23.27 -8.52
N ARG A 473 -5.07 23.41 -9.44
CA ARG A 473 -5.49 24.69 -9.98
C ARG A 473 -6.17 25.50 -8.86
N VAL A 474 -5.68 26.72 -8.64
CA VAL A 474 -6.23 27.66 -7.65
C VAL A 474 -7.52 28.27 -8.17
#